data_AF-A0A1J3JL49-F1
#
_entry.id   AF-A0A1J3JL49-F1
#
_cell.length_a   1.000
_cell.length_b   1.000
_cell.length_c   1.000
_cell.angle_alpha   90.00
_cell.angle_beta   90.00
_cell.angle_gamma   90.00
#
_symmetry.space_group_name_H-M   'P 1'
#
loop_
_entity.id
_entity.type
_entity.pdbx_description
1 polymer ?
#
loop_
_entity_poly.entity_id
_entity_poly.type
_entity_poly.pdbx_seq_one_letter_code
_entity_poly.pdbx_strand_id
1 'polypeptide(L)'
;REQTADPRSLSLRLSPSLSAMTSSSAPSRKALSKIACNRLQKELTEWQLNPPTGFRHKVTDNLQKWIIEVTGAPGTLYANETYKLQVDFPEHYPMESPQVIFVPPAPLHPHIYSNGHICLDILYDSWSPAMTVSSVCISILSMLSSSPEKQRPTDNDRYVKNCKNGRSPKETRWWFHDDKV
;
A
#
# COMPACT_ATOMS: atom_id res chain seq x y z
N ARG A 1 -61.42 -6.24 55.05
CA ARG A 1 -60.10 -5.72 54.61
C ARG A 1 -59.59 -6.67 53.54
N GLU A 2 -59.33 -6.09 52.37
CA GLU A 2 -58.60 -6.59 51.21
C GLU A 2 -59.09 -7.82 50.43
N GLN A 3 -59.54 -7.47 49.22
CA GLN A 3 -59.81 -8.26 48.04
C GLN A 3 -58.52 -8.44 47.23
N THR A 4 -58.37 -9.64 46.68
CA THR A 4 -57.89 -9.98 45.32
C THR A 4 -56.80 -9.14 44.66
N ALA A 5 -55.74 -9.81 44.21
CA ALA A 5 -55.44 -10.05 42.78
C ALA A 5 -53.92 -10.17 42.57
N ASP A 6 -53.51 -11.34 42.11
CA ASP A 6 -52.17 -11.65 41.62
C ASP A 6 -52.03 -11.15 40.18
N PRO A 7 -51.07 -10.25 39.86
CA PRO A 7 -50.86 -9.85 38.48
C PRO A 7 -49.44 -10.15 37.99
N ARG A 8 -49.44 -10.87 36.87
CA ARG A 8 -48.59 -10.64 35.69
C ARG A 8 -47.21 -11.31 35.67
N SER A 9 -47.24 -12.49 35.07
CA SER A 9 -46.36 -12.89 33.96
C SER A 9 -45.82 -11.70 33.16
N LEU A 10 -44.50 -11.50 33.23
CA LEU A 10 -43.73 -10.72 32.27
C LEU A 10 -42.58 -11.61 31.79
N SER A 11 -42.89 -12.37 30.74
CA SER A 11 -41.90 -13.12 29.96
C SER A 11 -40.94 -12.14 29.30
N LEU A 12 -39.67 -12.18 29.72
CA LEU A 12 -38.55 -11.47 29.09
C LEU A 12 -38.36 -11.98 27.67
N ARG A 13 -38.95 -11.30 26.68
CA ARG A 13 -38.61 -11.47 25.27
C ARG A 13 -37.31 -10.72 24.99
N LEU A 14 -36.19 -11.45 24.98
CA LEU A 14 -34.96 -10.99 24.33
C LEU A 14 -35.27 -10.70 22.85
N SER A 15 -35.06 -9.47 22.43
CA SER A 15 -35.01 -9.08 21.02
C SER A 15 -33.64 -9.46 20.46
N PRO A 16 -33.53 -10.23 19.37
CA PRO A 16 -32.29 -10.31 18.62
C PRO A 16 -32.14 -9.03 17.80
N SER A 17 -31.16 -8.20 18.16
CA SER A 17 -30.70 -7.09 17.32
C SER A 17 -30.16 -7.66 16.01
N LEU A 18 -30.93 -7.55 14.93
CA LEU A 18 -30.49 -7.89 13.59
C LEU A 18 -29.59 -6.74 13.08
N SER A 19 -28.33 -6.74 13.52
CA SER A 19 -27.30 -5.93 12.89
C SER A 19 -26.99 -6.55 11.53
N ALA A 20 -27.56 -5.96 10.49
CA ALA A 20 -27.29 -6.29 9.10
C ALA A 20 -25.78 -6.26 8.88
N MET A 21 -25.22 -7.43 8.58
CA MET A 21 -23.84 -7.58 8.17
C MET A 21 -23.76 -6.99 6.76
N THR A 22 -23.38 -5.72 6.66
CA THR A 22 -23.03 -5.14 5.36
C THR A 22 -21.75 -5.84 4.92
N SER A 23 -21.91 -6.81 4.02
CA SER A 23 -20.80 -7.41 3.30
C SER A 23 -20.10 -6.27 2.54
N SER A 24 -19.02 -5.76 3.11
CA SER A 24 -18.04 -4.95 2.40
C SER A 24 -17.51 -5.81 1.26
N SER A 25 -18.10 -5.67 0.08
CA SER A 25 -17.54 -6.22 -1.14
C SER A 25 -16.25 -5.45 -1.42
N ALA A 26 -15.11 -6.05 -1.08
CA ALA A 26 -13.84 -5.61 -1.64
C ALA A 26 -14.01 -5.54 -3.17
N PRO A 27 -13.60 -4.45 -3.83
CA PRO A 27 -13.76 -4.33 -5.28
C PRO A 27 -13.08 -5.54 -5.94
N SER A 28 -13.83 -6.27 -6.76
CA SER A 28 -13.31 -7.40 -7.51
C SER A 28 -12.15 -6.90 -8.37
N ARG A 29 -10.92 -7.34 -8.07
CA ARG A 29 -9.73 -6.91 -8.80
C ARG A 29 -9.88 -7.37 -10.24
N LYS A 30 -9.87 -6.42 -11.19
CA LYS A 30 -9.94 -6.72 -12.62
C LYS A 30 -8.73 -7.58 -13.01
N ALA A 31 -8.95 -8.54 -13.89
CA ALA A 31 -7.89 -9.42 -14.39
C ALA A 31 -6.85 -8.60 -15.18
N LEU A 32 -5.60 -9.05 -15.23
CA LEU A 32 -4.57 -8.40 -16.05
C LEU A 32 -4.86 -8.58 -17.54
N SER A 33 -4.57 -7.54 -18.32
CA SER A 33 -4.52 -7.68 -19.78
C SER A 33 -3.42 -8.64 -20.22
N LYS A 34 -3.54 -9.20 -21.43
CA LYS A 34 -2.50 -10.06 -22.01
C LYS A 34 -1.14 -9.35 -22.13
N ILE A 35 -1.16 -8.05 -22.44
CA ILE A 35 0.04 -7.20 -22.50
C ILE A 35 0.69 -7.14 -21.11
N ALA A 36 -0.10 -6.86 -20.07
CA ALA A 36 0.37 -6.81 -18.70
C ALA A 36 0.97 -8.15 -18.24
N CYS A 37 0.28 -9.27 -18.47
CA CYS A 37 0.79 -10.61 -18.13
C CYS A 37 2.14 -10.88 -18.81
N ASN A 38 2.25 -10.65 -20.12
CA ASN A 38 3.48 -10.89 -20.87
C ASN A 38 4.63 -9.99 -20.38
N ARG A 39 4.33 -8.73 -20.07
CA ARG A 39 5.30 -7.77 -19.53
C ARG A 39 5.80 -8.22 -18.16
N LEU A 40 4.89 -8.57 -17.24
CA LEU A 40 5.22 -8.99 -15.88
C LEU A 40 6.00 -10.30 -15.86
N GLN A 41 5.67 -11.25 -16.74
CA GLN A 41 6.43 -12.49 -16.83
C GLN A 41 7.88 -12.25 -17.25
N LYS A 42 8.10 -11.32 -18.19
CA LYS A 42 9.46 -10.90 -18.60
C LYS A 42 10.20 -10.24 -17.45
N GLU A 43 9.58 -9.27 -16.77
CA GLU A 43 10.21 -8.60 -15.62
C GLU A 43 10.49 -9.57 -14.47
N LEU A 44 9.61 -10.54 -14.19
CA LEU A 44 9.84 -11.54 -13.16
C LEU A 44 11.03 -12.44 -13.51
N THR A 45 11.14 -12.83 -14.78
CA THR A 45 12.27 -13.64 -15.27
C THR A 45 13.58 -12.85 -15.14
N GLU A 46 13.58 -11.58 -15.58
CA GLU A 46 14.74 -10.70 -15.47
C GLU A 46 15.13 -10.45 -14.01
N TRP A 47 14.16 -10.26 -13.12
CA TRP A 47 14.39 -10.10 -11.68
C TRP A 47 15.03 -11.35 -11.07
N GLN A 48 14.58 -12.54 -11.44
CA GLN A 48 15.15 -13.80 -10.94
C GLN A 48 16.58 -14.01 -11.43
N LEU A 49 16.90 -13.57 -12.64
CA LEU A 49 18.24 -13.64 -13.22
C LEU A 49 19.17 -12.58 -12.62
N ASN A 50 18.69 -11.35 -12.46
CA ASN A 50 19.46 -10.17 -12.05
C ASN A 50 18.69 -9.38 -10.97
N PRO A 51 18.61 -9.88 -9.72
CA PRO A 51 17.91 -9.15 -8.66
C PRO A 51 18.68 -7.86 -8.31
N PRO A 52 17.99 -6.72 -8.12
CA PRO A 52 18.65 -5.48 -7.70
C PRO A 52 19.28 -5.65 -6.31
N THR A 53 20.47 -5.07 -6.13
CA THR A 53 21.22 -5.19 -4.86
C THR A 53 20.41 -4.63 -3.70
N GLY A 54 20.39 -5.35 -2.57
CA GLY A 54 19.62 -4.98 -1.39
C GLY A 54 18.14 -5.38 -1.44
N PHE A 55 17.68 -5.98 -2.54
CA PHE A 55 16.31 -6.46 -2.68
C PHE A 55 16.21 -7.97 -2.79
N ARG A 56 15.17 -8.52 -2.16
CA ARG A 56 14.81 -9.94 -2.25
C ARG A 56 13.32 -10.07 -2.58
N HIS A 57 13.02 -10.59 -3.76
CA HIS A 57 11.63 -10.88 -4.12
C HIS A 57 11.14 -12.12 -3.35
N LYS A 58 9.98 -12.00 -2.70
CA LYS A 58 9.28 -13.17 -2.16
C LYS A 58 8.32 -13.67 -3.23
N VAL A 59 8.48 -14.95 -3.58
CA VAL A 59 7.56 -15.63 -4.51
C VAL A 59 6.13 -15.44 -4.00
N THR A 60 5.27 -14.89 -4.86
CA THR A 60 3.84 -14.77 -4.62
C THR A 60 3.10 -15.69 -5.59
N ASP A 61 1.95 -16.22 -5.16
CA ASP A 61 1.14 -17.11 -5.99
C ASP A 61 0.37 -16.37 -7.10
N ASN A 62 0.46 -15.04 -7.15
CA ASN A 62 -0.30 -14.19 -8.06
C ASN A 62 0.61 -13.15 -8.75
N LEU A 63 0.65 -13.17 -10.08
CA LEU A 63 1.36 -12.19 -10.91
C LEU A 63 0.90 -10.74 -10.67
N GLN A 64 -0.34 -10.52 -10.22
CA GLN A 64 -0.91 -9.19 -9.95
C GLN A 64 -0.36 -8.51 -8.70
N LYS A 65 0.32 -9.24 -7.82
CA LYS A 65 0.85 -8.68 -6.57
C LYS A 65 2.22 -9.25 -6.29
N TRP A 66 3.22 -8.39 -6.14
CA TRP A 66 4.54 -8.80 -5.67
C TRP A 66 4.81 -8.30 -4.26
N ILE A 67 5.53 -9.10 -3.48
CA ILE A 67 6.07 -8.71 -2.18
C ILE A 67 7.59 -8.72 -2.28
N ILE A 68 8.21 -7.58 -2.02
CA ILE A 68 9.65 -7.40 -2.17
C ILE A 68 10.22 -6.96 -0.82
N GLU A 69 11.20 -7.69 -0.31
CA GLU A 69 11.99 -7.24 0.84
C GLU A 69 13.08 -6.28 0.37
N VAL A 70 13.22 -5.16 1.07
CA VAL A 70 14.27 -4.15 0.85
C VAL A 70 15.08 -4.01 2.12
N THR A 71 16.41 -4.09 1.99
CA THR A 71 17.35 -3.83 3.07
C THR A 71 17.99 -2.47 2.84
N GLY A 72 18.01 -1.62 3.86
CA GLY A 72 18.63 -0.29 3.74
C GLY A 72 20.13 -0.40 3.47
N ALA A 73 20.63 0.51 2.63
CA ALA A 73 22.01 0.46 2.17
C ALA A 73 23.01 0.75 3.32
N PRO A 74 24.21 0.13 3.30
CA PRO A 74 25.26 0.44 4.27
C PRO A 74 25.62 1.92 4.28
N GLY A 75 25.92 2.47 5.47
CA GLY A 75 26.29 3.88 5.63
C GLY A 75 25.12 4.87 5.60
N THR A 76 23.88 4.39 5.49
CA THR A 76 22.67 5.23 5.54
C THR A 76 21.99 5.14 6.91
N LEU A 77 21.04 6.03 7.17
CA LEU A 77 20.21 5.96 8.38
C LEU A 77 19.41 4.64 8.50
N TYR A 78 19.18 3.95 7.39
CA TYR A 78 18.40 2.71 7.32
C TYR A 78 19.28 1.45 7.24
N ALA A 79 20.60 1.59 7.41
CA ALA A 79 21.51 0.45 7.36
C ALA A 79 21.08 -0.66 8.34
N ASN A 80 21.08 -1.90 7.85
CA ASN A 80 20.64 -3.11 8.59
C ASN A 80 19.14 -3.17 8.93
N GLU A 81 18.32 -2.24 8.46
CA GLU A 81 16.86 -2.31 8.58
C GLU A 81 16.26 -2.98 7.33
N THR A 82 15.28 -3.86 7.55
CA THR A 82 14.58 -4.57 6.47
C THR A 82 13.10 -4.21 6.47
N TYR A 83 12.60 -3.79 5.31
CA TYR A 83 11.21 -3.45 5.08
C TYR A 83 10.60 -4.31 3.97
N LYS A 84 9.28 -4.27 3.85
CA LYS A 84 8.55 -4.97 2.79
C LYS A 84 7.80 -3.96 1.93
N LEU A 85 7.98 -4.06 0.63
CA LEU A 85 7.19 -3.37 -0.39
C LEU A 85 6.11 -4.32 -0.91
N GLN A 86 4.89 -3.82 -1.06
CA GLN A 86 3.84 -4.45 -1.84
C GLN A 86 3.68 -3.68 -3.15
N VAL A 87 3.74 -4.40 -4.26
CA VAL A 87 3.51 -3.87 -5.61
C VAL A 87 2.22 -4.50 -6.13
N ASP A 88 1.19 -3.69 -6.36
CA ASP A 88 -0.06 -4.10 -7.00
C ASP A 88 -0.10 -3.59 -8.44
N PHE A 89 -0.27 -4.50 -9.40
CA PHE A 89 -0.27 -4.16 -10.82
C PHE A 89 -1.69 -3.86 -11.33
N PRO A 90 -1.89 -2.75 -12.06
CA PRO A 90 -3.15 -2.46 -12.71
C PRO A 90 -3.38 -3.36 -13.93
N GLU A 91 -4.63 -3.43 -14.39
CA GLU A 91 -5.03 -4.19 -15.58
C GLU A 91 -4.21 -3.84 -16.83
N HIS A 92 -3.90 -2.56 -17.00
CA HIS A 92 -3.23 -2.01 -18.19
C HIS A 92 -1.73 -1.75 -17.98
N TYR A 93 -1.08 -2.37 -16.99
CA TYR A 93 0.37 -2.29 -16.83
C TYR A 93 1.10 -2.70 -18.14
N PRO A 94 2.15 -1.98 -18.59
CA PRO A 94 2.85 -0.86 -17.94
C PRO A 94 2.34 0.53 -18.38
N MET A 95 1.20 0.63 -19.07
CA MET A 95 0.64 1.93 -19.46
C MET A 95 0.21 2.75 -18.26
N GLU A 96 -0.24 2.07 -17.21
CA GLU A 96 -0.47 2.65 -15.88
C GLU A 96 0.62 2.17 -14.92
N SER A 97 1.08 3.06 -14.02
CA SER A 97 2.07 2.71 -13.00
C SER A 97 1.57 1.58 -12.09
N PRO A 98 2.45 0.80 -11.45
CA PRO A 98 2.02 -0.06 -10.35
C PRO A 98 1.71 0.80 -9.12
N GLN A 99 0.84 0.32 -8.24
CA GLN A 99 0.73 0.88 -6.90
C GLN A 99 1.79 0.26 -6.02
N VAL A 100 2.64 1.09 -5.39
CA VAL A 100 3.70 0.62 -4.49
C VAL A 100 3.50 1.23 -3.11
N ILE A 101 3.49 0.38 -2.09
CA ILE A 101 3.40 0.80 -0.68
C ILE A 101 4.38 0.01 0.18
N PHE A 102 4.82 0.60 1.28
CA PHE A 102 5.46 -0.14 2.36
C PHE A 102 4.41 -0.88 3.18
N VAL A 103 4.60 -2.18 3.36
CA VAL A 103 3.81 -2.97 4.31
C VAL A 103 4.28 -2.61 5.72
N PRO A 104 3.38 -2.33 6.67
CA PRO A 104 3.75 -2.01 8.03
C PRO A 104 4.67 -3.08 8.68
N PRO A 105 5.70 -2.66 9.44
CA PRO A 105 6.09 -1.27 9.72
C PRO A 105 6.77 -0.58 8.53
N ALA A 106 6.33 0.64 8.21
CA ALA A 106 6.93 1.46 7.15
C ALA A 106 8.09 2.32 7.68
N PRO A 107 9.16 2.57 6.90
CA PRO A 107 10.29 3.40 7.33
C PRO A 107 9.82 4.81 7.73
N LEU A 108 10.43 5.39 8.76
CA LEU A 108 10.29 6.82 9.05
C LEU A 108 11.09 7.60 8.01
N HIS A 109 10.43 8.18 7.02
CA HIS A 109 11.07 8.95 5.95
C HIS A 109 10.18 10.13 5.53
N PRO A 110 10.74 11.31 5.17
CA PRO A 110 9.98 12.50 4.77
C PRO A 110 9.00 12.29 3.60
N HIS A 111 9.20 11.24 2.81
CA HIS A 111 8.36 10.85 1.67
C HIS A 111 7.54 9.57 1.91
N ILE A 112 7.48 9.05 3.14
CA ILE A 112 6.76 7.81 3.47
C ILE A 112 5.77 8.05 4.60
N TYR A 113 4.49 7.94 4.29
CA TYR A 113 3.39 8.08 5.23
C TYR A 113 3.29 6.86 6.16
N SER A 114 2.67 7.03 7.33
CA SER A 114 2.53 5.95 8.32
C SER A 114 1.66 4.79 7.85
N ASN A 115 0.80 4.99 6.85
CA ASN A 115 0.06 3.93 6.16
C ASN A 115 0.88 3.24 5.04
N GLY A 116 2.14 3.62 4.87
CA GLY A 116 3.06 3.03 3.88
C GLY A 116 3.01 3.65 2.49
N HIS A 117 2.16 4.65 2.25
CA HIS A 117 2.13 5.35 0.96
C HIS A 117 3.44 6.10 0.74
N ILE A 118 3.90 6.13 -0.51
CA ILE A 118 5.20 6.68 -0.91
C ILE A 118 4.96 7.89 -1.80
N CYS A 119 5.45 9.06 -1.41
CA CYS A 119 5.44 10.25 -2.26
C CYS A 119 6.71 10.26 -3.12
N LEU A 120 6.68 9.50 -4.21
CA LEU A 120 7.76 9.46 -5.19
C LEU A 120 7.16 9.60 -6.60
N ASP A 121 7.54 10.68 -7.28
CA ASP A 121 7.00 11.12 -8.58
C ASP A 121 6.86 9.98 -9.62
N ILE A 122 7.87 9.11 -9.75
CA ILE A 122 7.84 8.01 -10.72
C ILE A 122 6.69 7.01 -10.52
N LEU A 123 6.01 7.02 -9.37
CA LEU A 123 4.83 6.21 -9.11
C LEU A 123 3.53 6.89 -9.57
N TYR A 124 3.62 8.14 -10.00
CA TYR A 124 2.53 9.04 -10.37
C TYR A 124 2.81 9.67 -11.74
N ASP A 125 3.19 10.95 -11.78
CA ASP A 125 3.17 11.78 -12.99
C ASP A 125 4.36 11.52 -13.92
N SER A 126 5.55 11.22 -13.37
CA SER A 126 6.73 10.83 -14.17
C SER A 126 6.83 9.33 -14.44
N TRP A 127 5.77 8.55 -14.22
CA TRP A 127 5.77 7.16 -14.65
C TRP A 127 5.86 7.07 -16.18
N SER A 128 6.75 6.21 -16.66
CA SER A 128 6.84 5.85 -18.07
C SER A 128 6.72 4.33 -18.25
N PRO A 129 6.02 3.85 -19.29
CA PRO A 129 5.96 2.41 -19.62
C PRO A 129 7.33 1.76 -19.86
N ALA A 130 8.38 2.54 -20.06
CA ALA A 130 9.77 2.07 -20.16
C ALA A 130 10.36 1.66 -18.80
N MET A 131 9.80 2.13 -17.69
CA MET A 131 10.24 1.81 -16.33
C MET A 131 9.82 0.39 -15.95
N THR A 132 10.62 -0.24 -15.10
CA THR A 132 10.42 -1.60 -14.56
C THR A 132 10.29 -1.56 -13.04
N VAL A 133 9.78 -2.65 -12.44
CA VAL A 133 9.75 -2.81 -10.98
C VAL A 133 11.16 -2.71 -10.40
N SER A 134 12.18 -3.21 -11.10
CA SER A 134 13.59 -3.10 -10.68
C SER A 134 14.03 -1.65 -10.60
N SER A 135 13.73 -0.85 -11.62
CA SER A 135 14.06 0.59 -11.62
C SER A 135 13.35 1.35 -10.50
N VAL A 136 12.08 1.03 -10.23
CA VAL A 136 11.31 1.61 -9.12
C VAL A 136 11.95 1.27 -7.77
N CYS A 137 12.36 0.02 -7.57
CA CYS A 137 13.01 -0.41 -6.35
C CYS A 137 14.33 0.33 -6.14
N ILE A 138 15.15 0.48 -7.18
CA ILE A 138 16.40 1.26 -7.11
C ILE A 138 16.10 2.70 -6.71
N SER A 139 15.10 3.35 -7.31
CA SER A 139 14.71 4.72 -6.93
C SER A 139 14.24 4.83 -5.47
N ILE A 140 13.49 3.85 -4.96
CA ILE A 140 13.09 3.82 -3.54
C ILE A 140 14.30 3.65 -2.62
N LEU A 141 15.26 2.78 -2.96
CA LEU A 141 16.48 2.62 -2.16
C LEU A 141 17.32 3.89 -2.17
N SER A 142 17.46 4.55 -3.33
CA SER A 142 18.16 5.84 -3.44
C SER A 142 17.49 6.91 -2.58
N MET A 143 16.16 7.01 -2.64
CA MET A 143 15.37 7.92 -1.82
C MET A 143 15.63 7.69 -0.32
N LEU A 144 15.59 6.44 0.15
CA LEU A 144 15.93 6.11 1.54
C LEU A 144 17.37 6.47 1.87
N SER A 145 18.30 6.20 0.95
CA SER A 145 19.74 6.39 1.19
C SER A 145 20.13 7.86 1.31
N SER A 146 19.43 8.75 0.61
CA SER A 146 19.69 10.20 0.62
C SER A 146 19.02 10.95 1.78
N SER A 147 18.30 10.25 2.66
CA SER A 147 17.54 10.91 3.72
C SER A 147 18.45 11.53 4.78
N PRO A 148 18.26 12.82 5.14
CA PRO A 148 19.05 13.47 6.17
C PRO A 148 18.60 13.10 7.59
N GLU A 149 17.34 12.67 7.78
CA GLU A 149 16.78 12.35 9.09
C GLU A 149 15.58 11.39 9.02
N LYS A 150 15.31 10.67 10.13
CA LYS A 150 14.17 9.75 10.26
C LYS A 150 12.94 10.48 10.79
N GLN A 151 12.15 11.05 9.88
CA GLN A 151 10.89 11.72 10.22
C GLN A 151 9.76 11.32 9.27
N ARG A 152 8.52 11.67 9.61
CA ARG A 152 7.36 11.51 8.71
C ARG A 152 7.16 12.79 7.87
N PRO A 153 6.41 12.71 6.76
CA PRO A 153 5.91 13.91 6.08
C PRO A 153 5.17 14.82 7.07
N THR A 154 5.29 16.14 6.91
CA THR A 154 4.67 17.14 7.81
C THR A 154 3.13 17.03 7.82
N ASP A 155 2.54 16.61 6.71
CA ASP A 155 1.09 16.44 6.55
C ASP A 155 0.60 15.00 6.85
N ASN A 156 1.45 14.15 7.47
CA ASN A 156 1.17 12.72 7.65
C ASN A 156 -0.22 12.41 8.20
N ASP A 157 -0.58 13.02 9.32
CA ASP A 157 -1.84 12.71 10.00
C ASP A 157 -3.06 13.17 9.19
N ARG A 158 -2.93 14.31 8.51
CA ARG A 158 -3.97 14.84 7.61
C ARG A 158 -4.15 13.92 6.42
N TYR A 159 -3.07 13.52 5.76
CA TYR A 159 -3.08 12.62 4.61
C TYR A 159 -3.70 11.27 4.98
N VAL A 160 -3.18 10.62 6.01
CA VAL A 160 -3.62 9.28 6.44
C VAL A 160 -5.09 9.31 6.88
N LYS A 161 -5.54 10.37 7.56
CA LYS A 161 -6.96 10.55 7.93
C LYS A 161 -7.86 10.62 6.69
N ASN A 162 -7.42 11.26 5.62
CA ASN A 162 -8.17 11.37 4.37
C ASN A 162 -8.18 10.06 3.55
N CYS A 163 -7.20 9.18 3.76
CA CYS A 163 -7.15 7.85 3.14
C CYS A 163 -8.02 6.79 3.84
N LYS A 164 -8.64 7.09 5.00
CA LYS A 164 -9.33 6.11 5.88
C LYS A 164 -10.50 5.33 5.24
N ASN A 165 -10.88 5.64 4.00
CA ASN A 165 -11.90 4.89 3.26
C ASN A 165 -11.31 3.82 2.33
N GLY A 166 -10.07 3.37 2.55
CA GLY A 166 -9.45 2.31 1.74
C GLY A 166 -9.17 2.73 0.29
N ARG A 167 -9.10 4.03 0.03
CA ARG A 167 -8.78 4.57 -1.30
C ARG A 167 -7.33 4.27 -1.64
N SER A 168 -7.10 3.87 -2.88
CA SER A 168 -5.75 3.69 -3.41
C SER A 168 -4.94 4.98 -3.22
N PRO A 169 -3.62 4.92 -2.93
CA PRO A 169 -2.74 6.08 -3.03
C PRO A 169 -2.92 6.85 -4.34
N LYS A 170 -3.28 6.16 -5.44
CA LYS A 170 -3.52 6.76 -6.77
C LYS A 170 -4.82 7.55 -6.87
N GLU A 171 -5.78 7.31 -5.99
CA GLU A 171 -7.05 8.03 -5.93
C GLU A 171 -6.97 9.24 -4.98
N THR A 172 -5.82 9.45 -4.33
CA THR A 172 -5.62 10.56 -3.39
C THR A 172 -5.03 11.74 -4.13
N ARG A 173 -5.76 12.86 -4.18
CA ARG A 173 -5.28 14.13 -4.77
C ARG A 173 -4.14 14.68 -3.90
N TRP A 174 -2.91 14.60 -4.40
CA TRP A 174 -1.72 15.13 -3.76
C TRP A 174 -1.76 16.66 -3.71
N TRP A 175 -1.38 17.21 -2.56
CA TRP A 175 -1.09 18.63 -2.44
C TRP A 175 0.42 18.74 -2.31
N PHE A 176 1.10 18.89 -3.44
CA PHE A 176 2.53 19.17 -3.45
C PHE A 176 2.76 20.53 -2.79
N HIS A 177 3.42 20.53 -1.65
CA HIS A 177 4.06 21.72 -1.11
C HIS A 177 5.42 21.86 -1.79
N ASP A 178 5.40 22.16 -3.09
CA ASP A 178 6.58 22.72 -3.76
C ASP A 178 6.49 24.22 -3.53
N ASP A 179 7.14 24.67 -2.45
CA ASP A 179 7.35 26.08 -2.23
C ASP A 179 8.19 26.61 -3.38
N LYS A 180 7.62 27.61 -4.05
CA LYS A 180 8.19 28.30 -5.20
C LYS A 180 9.66 28.66 -4.96
N VAL A 181 10.45 28.46 -6.01
CA VAL A 181 11.75 29.08 -6.27
C VAL A 181 11.79 30.53 -5.77
#